data_AF-A0A9E1IZ10-F1
#
_entry.id   AF-A0A9E1IZ10-F1
#
_cell.length_a   1.000
_cell.length_b   1.000
_cell.length_c   1.000
_cell.angle_alpha   90.00
_cell.angle_beta   90.00
_cell.angle_gamma   90.00
#
_symmetry.space_group_name_H-M   'P 1'
#
loop_
_entity.id
_entity.type
_entity.pdbx_description
1 polymer ?
#
loop_
_entity_poly.entity_id
_entity_poly.type
_entity_poly.pdbx_seq_one_letter_code
_entity_poly.pdbx_strand_id
1 'polypeptide(L)'
;PNEEDTKTVFWVVDQLVKLWGEKVPWEEIPVPHPHEANYLKLDCSKAKMLLGWHPKLRLETSLKWITDWYQKYYRGEDVSQFTRDQIMHYQDMR
;
A
#
# COMPACT_ATOMS: atom_id res chain seq x y z
N PRO A 1 9.55 -4.56 -4.61
CA PRO A 1 8.17 -4.98 -5.00
C PRO A 1 8.23 -6.14 -5.97
N ASN A 2 7.25 -7.03 -5.95
CA ASN A 2 7.12 -8.00 -7.05
C ASN A 2 6.48 -7.29 -8.25
N GLU A 3 6.70 -7.80 -9.47
CA GLU A 3 6.18 -7.14 -10.67
C GLU A 3 4.65 -7.04 -10.64
N GLU A 4 3.98 -8.04 -10.05
CA GLU A 4 2.53 -8.11 -9.87
C GLU A 4 1.94 -6.98 -9.00
N ASP A 5 2.76 -6.40 -8.11
CA ASP A 5 2.37 -5.27 -7.24
C ASP A 5 2.47 -3.92 -7.95
N THR A 6 2.93 -3.88 -9.21
CA THR A 6 2.99 -2.63 -9.98
C THR A 6 1.59 -2.32 -10.52
N LYS A 7 0.91 -1.35 -9.90
CA LYS A 7 -0.46 -0.94 -10.25
C LYS A 7 -0.54 0.54 -10.59
N THR A 8 -1.56 0.92 -11.35
CA THR A 8 -1.85 2.33 -11.67
C THR A 8 -2.43 3.04 -10.45
N VAL A 9 -2.28 4.38 -10.41
CA VAL A 9 -2.89 5.22 -9.36
C VAL A 9 -4.40 5.02 -9.31
N PHE A 10 -5.06 4.95 -10.48
CA PHE A 10 -6.50 4.65 -10.58
C PHE A 10 -6.86 3.36 -9.82
N TRP A 11 -6.11 2.28 -10.04
CA TRP A 11 -6.39 1.01 -9.37
C TRP A 11 -6.21 1.12 -7.85
N VAL A 12 -5.17 1.83 -7.39
CA VAL A 12 -4.93 2.05 -5.96
C VAL A 12 -6.09 2.82 -5.32
N VAL A 13 -6.56 3.89 -5.97
CA VAL A 13 -7.70 4.69 -5.48
C VAL A 13 -8.97 3.85 -5.44
N ASP A 14 -9.29 3.09 -6.50
CA ASP A 14 -10.45 2.20 -6.53
C ASP A 14 -10.42 1.16 -5.39
N GLN A 15 -9.26 0.56 -5.12
CA GLN A 15 -9.11 -0.37 -4.00
C GLN A 15 -9.26 0.31 -2.63
N LEU A 16 -8.68 1.49 -2.44
CA LEU A 16 -8.82 2.24 -1.19
C LEU A 16 -10.27 2.62 -0.91
N VAL A 17 -11.02 3.08 -1.93
CA VAL A 17 -12.45 3.40 -1.79
C VAL A 17 -13.25 2.17 -1.38
N LYS A 18 -12.98 1.01 -1.98
CA LYS A 18 -13.62 -0.28 -1.61
C LYS A 18 -13.29 -0.67 -0.17
N LEU A 19 -12.05 -0.53 0.25
CA LEU A 19 -11.59 -0.89 1.60
C LEU A 19 -12.14 0.09 2.66
N TRP A 20 -12.31 1.37 2.32
CA TRP A 20 -12.80 2.38 3.24
C TRP A 20 -14.26 2.14 3.65
N GLY A 21 -15.06 1.49 2.80
CA GLY A 21 -16.42 1.04 3.12
C GLY A 21 -17.51 2.12 3.03
N GLU A 22 -17.14 3.37 2.79
CA GLU A 22 -18.08 4.46 2.48
C GLU A 22 -18.06 4.75 0.98
N LYS A 23 -19.19 5.20 0.43
CA LYS A 23 -19.22 5.77 -0.92
C LYS A 23 -18.48 7.10 -0.90
N VAL A 24 -17.16 7.06 -0.96
CA VAL A 24 -16.34 8.25 -1.19
C VAL A 24 -16.43 8.54 -2.69
N PRO A 25 -17.19 9.57 -3.12
CA PRO A 25 -17.18 9.94 -4.52
C PRO A 25 -15.76 10.43 -4.84
N TRP A 26 -15.13 9.79 -5.80
CA TRP A 26 -13.90 10.28 -6.38
C TRP A 26 -14.19 10.62 -7.85
N GLU A 27 -13.60 11.69 -8.34
CA GLU A 27 -13.77 12.17 -9.70
C GLU A 27 -12.40 12.29 -10.34
N GLU A 28 -12.26 11.76 -11.56
CA GLU A 28 -11.09 12.02 -12.37
C GLU A 28 -11.21 13.46 -12.90
N ILE A 29 -10.35 14.36 -12.42
CA ILE A 29 -10.29 15.71 -12.99
C ILE A 29 -9.43 15.61 -14.26
N PRO A 30 -9.99 15.90 -15.45
CA PRO A 30 -9.27 15.83 -16.72
C PRO A 30 -8.39 17.07 -16.88
N VAL A 31 -7.35 17.17 -16.05
CA VAL A 31 -6.22 18.07 -16.27
C VAL A 31 -5.23 17.33 -17.18
N PRO A 32 -4.46 18.02 -18.05
CA PRO A 32 -3.34 17.40 -18.74
C PRO A 32 -2.34 16.95 -17.68
N HIS A 33 -2.43 15.69 -17.27
CA HIS A 33 -1.42 15.08 -16.43
C HIS A 33 -0.19 14.94 -17.32
N PRO A 34 0.93 15.64 -17.03
CA PRO A 34 2.15 15.39 -17.78
C PRO A 34 2.43 13.89 -17.68
N HIS A 35 2.73 13.23 -18.80
CA HIS A 35 3.16 11.84 -18.77
C HIS A 35 4.32 11.74 -17.79
N GLU A 36 4.05 11.22 -16.59
CA GLU A 36 5.11 10.95 -15.62
C GLU A 36 6.11 10.05 -16.33
N ALA A 37 7.39 10.41 -16.20
CA ALA A 37 8.49 9.70 -16.82
C ALA A 37 8.31 8.18 -16.66
N ASN A 38 8.62 7.41 -17.71
CA ASN A 38 8.60 5.94 -17.73
C ASN A 38 8.92 5.40 -16.33
N TYR A 39 7.92 4.82 -15.66
CA TYR A 39 7.95 4.56 -14.22
C TYR A 39 9.30 3.98 -13.77
N LEU A 40 9.91 4.62 -12.77
CA LEU A 40 11.21 4.18 -12.26
C LEU A 40 11.01 2.95 -11.38
N LYS A 41 11.56 1.79 -11.78
CA LYS A 41 11.62 0.59 -10.95
C LYS A 41 13.06 0.24 -10.58
N LEU A 42 13.25 -0.21 -9.34
CA LEU A 42 14.53 -0.77 -8.89
C LEU A 42 14.55 -2.28 -9.12
N ASP A 43 15.66 -2.79 -9.65
CA ASP A 43 15.92 -4.22 -9.66
C ASP A 43 16.44 -4.67 -8.28
N CYS A 44 15.61 -5.40 -7.54
CA CYS A 44 15.96 -5.93 -6.22
C CYS A 44 16.61 -7.34 -6.27
N SER A 45 16.98 -7.85 -7.45
CA SER A 45 17.52 -9.20 -7.62
C SER A 45 18.78 -9.46 -6.79
N LYS A 46 19.64 -8.44 -6.62
CA LYS A 46 20.84 -8.55 -5.78
C LYS A 46 20.50 -8.83 -4.30
N ALA A 47 19.49 -8.15 -3.75
CA ALA A 47 19.06 -8.37 -2.37
C ALA A 47 18.37 -9.74 -2.20
N LYS A 48 17.56 -10.15 -3.18
CA LYS A 48 16.95 -11.49 -3.22
C LYS A 48 18.02 -12.59 -3.20
N MET A 49 19.03 -12.46 -4.06
CA MET A 49 20.08 -13.48 -4.22
C MET A 49 21.06 -13.52 -3.04
N LEU A 50 21.51 -12.38 -2.54
CA LEU A 50 22.58 -12.33 -1.53
C LEU A 50 22.07 -12.34 -0.09
N LEU A 51 20.86 -11.84 0.15
CA LEU A 51 20.30 -11.71 1.51
C LEU A 51 19.09 -12.62 1.74
N GLY A 52 18.65 -13.37 0.73
CA GLY A 52 17.37 -14.07 0.79
C GLY A 52 16.17 -13.13 1.01
N TRP A 53 16.34 -11.84 0.70
CA TRP A 53 15.33 -10.83 1.01
C TRP A 53 14.16 -10.94 0.04
N HIS A 54 12.94 -11.02 0.57
CA HIS A 54 11.71 -11.00 -0.20
C HIS A 54 10.68 -10.06 0.44
N PRO A 55 9.85 -9.35 -0.35
CA PRO A 55 8.74 -8.58 0.20
C PRO A 55 7.73 -9.52 0.85
N LYS A 56 7.36 -9.26 2.11
CA LYS A 56 6.39 -10.08 2.86
C LYS A 56 4.93 -9.67 2.60
N LEU A 57 4.69 -8.41 2.26
CA LEU A 57 3.37 -7.86 2.01
C LEU A 57 3.14 -7.71 0.50
N ARG A 58 1.97 -8.18 0.04
CA ARG A 58 1.40 -7.83 -1.26
C ARG A 58 0.76 -6.44 -1.19
N LEU A 59 0.60 -5.80 -2.34
CA LEU A 59 0.00 -4.47 -2.40
C LEU A 59 -1.40 -4.43 -1.78
N GLU A 60 -2.28 -5.39 -2.07
CA GLU A 60 -3.65 -5.45 -1.52
C GLU A 60 -3.65 -5.47 0.01
N THR A 61 -2.82 -6.32 0.62
CA THR A 61 -2.68 -6.40 2.08
C THR A 61 -2.15 -5.09 2.65
N SER A 62 -1.19 -4.46 1.95
CA SER A 62 -0.62 -3.18 2.36
C SER A 62 -1.68 -2.06 2.35
N LEU A 63 -2.52 -2.00 1.30
CA LEU A 63 -3.63 -1.04 1.21
C LEU A 63 -4.66 -1.25 2.33
N LYS A 64 -4.93 -2.51 2.70
CA LYS A 64 -5.78 -2.81 3.86
C LYS A 64 -5.16 -2.27 5.15
N TRP A 65 -3.88 -2.52 5.40
CA TRP A 65 -3.20 -2.06 6.62
C TRP A 65 -3.19 -0.54 6.74
N ILE A 66 -2.99 0.16 5.61
CA ILE A 66 -3.09 1.62 5.52
C ILE A 66 -4.51 2.06 5.89
N THR A 67 -5.52 1.45 5.28
CA THR A 67 -6.93 1.79 5.52
C THR A 67 -7.30 1.61 7.01
N ASP A 68 -6.98 0.46 7.59
CA ASP A 68 -7.28 0.15 9.00
C ASP A 68 -6.60 1.17 9.93
N TRP A 69 -5.34 1.53 9.66
CA TRP A 69 -4.57 2.48 10.48
C TRP A 69 -5.21 3.87 10.48
N TYR A 70 -5.56 4.39 9.30
CA TYR A 70 -6.18 5.71 9.18
C TYR A 70 -7.60 5.74 9.76
N GLN A 71 -8.40 4.68 9.59
CA GLN A 71 -9.71 4.61 10.23
C GLN A 71 -9.61 4.69 11.76
N LYS A 72 -8.64 3.99 12.36
CA LYS A 72 -8.37 4.07 13.80
C LYS A 72 -7.91 5.46 14.24
N TYR A 73 -7.03 6.08 13.44
CA TYR A 73 -6.59 7.44 13.68
C TYR A 73 -7.76 8.43 13.72
N TYR A 74 -8.64 8.41 12.71
CA TYR A 74 -9.79 9.31 12.65
C TYR A 74 -10.84 9.04 13.73
N ARG A 75 -10.89 7.82 14.30
CA ARG A 75 -11.74 7.49 15.46
C ARG A 75 -11.12 7.88 16.81
N GLY A 76 -9.89 8.42 16.83
CA GLY A 76 -9.19 8.77 18.06
C GLY A 76 -8.73 7.56 18.88
N GLU A 77 -8.56 6.40 18.25
CA GLU A 77 -8.04 5.20 18.91
C GLU A 77 -6.52 5.29 19.15
N ASP A 78 -5.97 4.39 19.98
CA ASP A 78 -4.52 4.32 20.21
C ASP A 78 -3.79 3.72 19.00
N VAL A 79 -3.45 4.61 18.06
CA VAL A 79 -2.66 4.27 16.87
C VAL A 79 -1.22 3.91 17.21
N SER A 80 -0.69 4.32 18.36
CA SER A 80 0.67 3.97 18.79
C SER A 80 0.75 2.48 19.09
N GLN A 81 -0.24 1.97 19.84
CA GLN A 81 -0.35 0.54 20.09
C GLN A 81 -0.65 -0.23 18.80
N PHE A 82 -1.60 0.24 17.99
CA PHE A 82 -1.92 -0.42 16.72
C PHE A 82 -0.72 -0.50 15.76
N THR A 83 0.13 0.53 15.73
CA THR A 83 1.37 0.54 14.94
C THR A 83 2.34 -0.53 15.43
N ARG A 84 2.51 -0.68 16.75
CA ARG A 84 3.34 -1.75 17.33
C ARG A 84 2.80 -3.14 16.96
N ASP A 85 1.49 -3.32 17.00
CA ASP A 85 0.85 -4.58 16.63
C ASP A 85 1.08 -4.93 15.15
N GLN A 86 0.98 -3.94 14.24
CA GLN A 86 1.31 -4.13 12.82
C GLN A 86 2.79 -4.47 12.60
N ILE A 87 3.71 -3.87 13.36
CA ILE A 87 5.15 -4.21 13.30
C ILE A 87 5.37 -5.67 13.71
N MET A 88 4.80 -6.09 14.85
CA MET A 88 4.92 -7.47 15.32
C MET A 88 4.35 -8.44 14.28
N HIS A 89 3.17 -8.14 13.73
CA HIS A 89 2.56 -8.96 12.70
C HIS A 89 3.48 -9.09 11.47
N TYR A 90 4.09 -8.01 10.98
CA TYR A 90 5.02 -8.06 9.85
C TYR A 90 6.28 -8.89 10.15
N GLN A 91 6.78 -8.84 11.39
CA GLN A 91 7.91 -9.64 11.83
C GLN A 91 7.59 -11.13 11.80
N ASP A 92 6.39 -11.51 12.25
CA ASP A 92 5.91 -12.90 12.33
C ASP A 92 5.49 -13.50 10.99
N MET A 93 5.21 -12.67 9.98
CA MET A 93 4.95 -13.14 8.62
C MET A 93 6.15 -13.94 8.11
N ARG A 94 5.90 -15.17 7.66
CA ARG A 94 6.91 -16.06 7.08
C ARG A 94 7.17 -15.74 5.62
#